data_AF-A0A2M8FUB6-F1
#
_entry.id   AF-A0A2M8FUB6-F1
#
_cell.length_a   1.000
_cell.length_b   1.000
_cell.length_c   1.000
_cell.angle_alpha   90.00
_cell.angle_beta   90.00
_cell.angle_gamma   90.00
#
_symmetry.space_group_name_H-M   'P 1'
#
loop_
_entity.id
_entity.type
_entity.pdbx_description
1 polymer ?
#
loop_
_entity_poly.entity_id
_entity_poly.type
_entity_poly.pdbx_seq_one_letter_code
_entity_poly.pdbx_strand_id
1 'polypeptide(L)'
;MLTIDPKEIPVPKLHHYLLGGVGPRPIALASTVDKDGNPNLSPFSFFNVFSANPPIMVFSPARSGRTGATKNTFDNVKETREVVINVVTYA
;
A
#
# COMPACT_ATOMS: atom_id res chain seq x y z
N MET A 1 18.06 -23.63 11.35
CA MET A 1 17.28 -22.67 10.54
C MET A 1 15.89 -22.56 11.16
N LEU A 2 15.34 -21.35 11.30
CA LEU A 2 13.99 -21.17 11.82
C LEU A 2 12.98 -21.55 10.73
N THR A 3 12.10 -22.51 11.01
CA THR A 3 10.97 -22.87 10.14
C THR A 3 9.69 -22.31 10.74
N ILE A 4 8.87 -21.67 9.91
CA ILE A 4 7.61 -21.03 10.32
C ILE A 4 6.50 -21.60 9.46
N ASP A 5 5.46 -22.16 10.08
CA ASP A 5 4.20 -22.45 9.40
C ASP A 5 3.28 -21.21 9.53
N PRO A 6 2.90 -20.55 8.43
CA PRO A 6 2.00 -19.39 8.46
C PRO A 6 0.63 -19.66 9.11
N LYS A 7 0.17 -20.92 9.13
CA LYS A 7 -1.12 -21.30 9.75
C LYS A 7 -1.05 -21.32 11.27
N GLU A 8 0.15 -21.51 11.82
CA GLU A 8 0.39 -21.69 13.25
C GLU A 8 0.77 -20.39 13.97
N ILE A 9 0.83 -19.26 13.25
CA ILE A 9 1.20 -17.96 13.85
C ILE A 9 0.13 -16.89 13.63
N PRO A 10 -0.10 -16.00 14.62
CA PRO A 10 -1.04 -14.90 14.46
C PRO A 10 -0.65 -13.96 13.31
N VAL A 11 -1.63 -13.47 12.57
CA VAL A 11 -1.44 -12.55 11.42
C VAL A 11 -0.54 -11.36 11.74
N PRO A 12 -0.65 -10.67 12.90
CA PRO A 12 0.27 -9.58 13.22
C PRO A 12 1.74 -10.02 13.26
N LYS A 13 2.05 -11.22 13.74
CA LYS A 13 3.42 -11.75 13.78
C LYS A 13 3.91 -12.14 12.39
N LEU A 14 3.06 -12.80 11.59
CA LEU A 14 3.35 -13.13 10.21
C LEU A 14 3.63 -11.87 9.38
N HIS A 15 2.83 -10.82 9.56
CA HIS A 15 3.01 -9.54 8.91
C HIS A 15 4.38 -8.93 9.21
N HIS A 16 4.85 -8.96 10.46
CA HIS A 16 6.20 -8.50 10.80
C HIS A 16 7.30 -9.30 10.08
N TYR A 17 7.17 -10.63 10.01
CA TYR A 17 8.15 -11.45 9.27
C TYR A 17 8.17 -11.10 7.77
N LEU A 18 7.01 -10.91 7.15
CA LEU A 18 6.91 -10.51 5.74
C LEU A 18 7.52 -9.12 5.51
N LEU A 19 7.23 -8.16 6.38
CA LEU A 19 7.83 -6.82 6.31
C LEU A 19 9.34 -6.82 6.54
N GLY A 20 9.87 -7.74 7.34
CA GLY A 20 11.30 -7.89 7.56
C GLY A 20 12.01 -8.61 6.41
N GLY A 21 11.36 -9.61 5.80
CA GLY A 21 11.94 -10.43 4.74
C GLY A 21 11.84 -9.82 3.33
N VAL A 22 10.82 -8.98 3.08
CA VAL A 22 10.61 -8.33 1.78
C VAL A 22 11.00 -6.86 1.88
N GLY A 23 12.27 -6.55 1.58
CA GLY A 23 12.79 -5.19 1.57
C GLY A 23 14.14 -5.05 0.85
N PRO A 24 14.64 -3.83 0.62
CA PRO A 24 13.98 -2.55 0.87
C PRO A 24 12.73 -2.37 -0.01
N ARG A 25 11.69 -1.71 0.51
CA ARG A 25 10.44 -1.46 -0.23
C ARG A 25 10.38 -0.01 -0.70
N PRO A 26 10.12 0.25 -1.99
CA PRO A 26 9.84 1.60 -2.43
C PRO A 26 8.54 2.10 -1.79
N ILE A 27 8.42 3.42 -1.64
CA ILE A 27 7.24 4.05 -1.04
C ILE A 27 6.49 4.79 -2.13
N ALA A 28 5.23 4.41 -2.34
CA ALA A 28 4.26 5.20 -3.07
C ALA A 28 3.64 6.22 -2.11
N LEU A 29 3.99 7.50 -2.24
CA LEU A 29 3.28 8.58 -1.58
C LEU A 29 2.11 9.01 -2.49
N ALA A 30 0.97 8.36 -2.29
CA ALA A 30 -0.20 8.50 -3.14
C ALA A 30 -1.03 9.74 -2.76
N SER A 31 -1.22 10.65 -3.70
CA SER A 31 -2.16 11.76 -3.58
C SER A 31 -3.44 11.46 -4.33
N THR A 32 -4.58 11.68 -3.67
CA THR A 32 -5.93 11.46 -4.19
C THR A 32 -6.83 12.62 -3.81
N VAL A 33 -7.93 12.80 -4.54
CA VAL A 33 -8.97 13.77 -4.24
C VAL A 33 -10.30 13.03 -4.19
N ASP A 34 -11.17 13.36 -3.24
CA ASP A 34 -12.54 12.81 -3.19
C ASP A 34 -13.47 13.53 -4.19
N LYS A 35 -14.73 13.10 -4.31
CA LYS A 35 -15.71 13.76 -5.19
C LYS A 35 -16.00 15.23 -4.86
N ASP A 36 -15.75 15.65 -3.62
CA ASP A 36 -16.07 16.98 -3.12
C ASP A 36 -14.84 17.92 -3.25
N GLY A 37 -13.73 17.41 -3.81
CA GLY A 37 -12.51 18.18 -4.05
C GLY A 37 -11.53 18.18 -2.87
N ASN A 38 -11.76 17.39 -1.82
CA ASN A 38 -10.87 17.38 -0.66
C ASN A 38 -9.61 16.54 -0.94
N PRO A 39 -8.40 17.09 -0.74
CA PRO A 39 -7.16 16.38 -0.99
C PRO A 39 -6.85 15.39 0.15
N ASN A 40 -6.26 14.25 -0.23
CA ASN A 40 -5.73 13.23 0.68
C ASN A 40 -4.33 12.82 0.23
N LEU A 41 -3.42 12.58 1.19
CA LEU A 41 -2.06 12.14 0.94
C LEU A 41 -1.71 10.99 1.89
N SER A 42 -1.21 9.87 1.37
CA SER A 42 -0.89 8.70 2.21
C SER A 42 0.27 7.86 1.65
N PRO A 43 1.20 7.38 2.50
CA PRO A 43 2.31 6.53 2.08
C PRO A 43 1.94 5.04 2.10
N PHE A 44 2.38 4.30 1.07
CA PHE A 44 2.19 2.85 0.95
C PHE A 44 3.51 2.17 0.53
N SER A 45 3.96 1.19 1.31
CA SER A 45 5.17 0.39 0.99
C SER A 45 4.88 -0.93 0.29
N PHE A 46 3.61 -1.31 0.15
CA PHE A 46 3.20 -2.42 -0.71
C PHE A 46 3.04 -1.88 -2.13
N PHE A 47 4.16 -1.49 -2.74
CA PHE A 47 4.23 -0.77 -4.01
C PHE A 47 5.28 -1.40 -4.93
N ASN A 48 4.95 -1.59 -6.21
CA ASN A 48 5.90 -2.04 -7.24
C ASN A 48 5.43 -1.70 -8.66
N VAL A 49 6.34 -1.79 -9.64
CA VAL A 49 6.02 -1.83 -11.07
C VAL A 49 5.54 -3.23 -11.44
N PHE A 50 4.51 -3.32 -12.28
CA PHE A 50 3.88 -4.59 -12.68
C PHE A 50 3.99 -4.87 -14.18
N SER A 51 3.99 -3.85 -15.02
CA SER A 51 4.19 -4.00 -16.48
C SER A 51 4.81 -2.73 -17.07
N ALA A 52 5.53 -2.89 -18.18
CA ALA A 52 6.08 -1.79 -18.97
C ALA A 52 5.27 -1.50 -20.25
N ASN A 53 4.48 -2.46 -20.75
CA ASN A 53 3.64 -2.30 -21.94
C ASN A 53 2.30 -3.05 -21.78
N PRO A 54 1.21 -2.37 -21.39
CA PRO A 54 1.16 -0.96 -20.99
C PRO A 54 1.88 -0.72 -19.65
N PRO A 55 2.31 0.52 -19.35
CA PRO A 55 2.92 0.84 -18.07
C PRO A 55 1.90 0.69 -16.93
N ILE A 56 2.14 -0.24 -16.02
CA ILE A 56 1.27 -0.53 -14.87
C ILE A 56 2.11 -0.53 -13.60
N MET A 57 1.64 0.19 -12.59
CA MET A 57 2.13 0.14 -11.22
C MET A 57 1.01 -0.33 -10.29
N VAL A 58 1.39 -0.95 -9.18
CA VAL A 58 0.45 -1.43 -8.17
C VAL A 58 0.87 -0.91 -6.80
N PHE A 59 -0.11 -0.43 -6.02
CA PHE A 59 0.06 -0.21 -4.59
C PHE A 59 -1.16 -0.75 -3.83
N SER A 60 -0.96 -1.17 -2.57
CA SER A 60 -2.04 -1.78 -1.77
C SER A 60 -2.41 -0.94 -0.54
N PRO A 61 -3.56 -0.23 -0.57
CA PRO A 61 -4.14 0.39 0.62
C PRO A 61 -4.83 -0.67 1.49
N ALA A 62 -4.04 -1.34 2.33
CA ALA A 62 -4.56 -2.35 3.26
C ALA A 62 -5.60 -1.75 4.22
N ARG A 63 -6.64 -2.56 4.52
CA ARG A 63 -7.65 -2.21 5.53
C ARG A 63 -6.98 -2.01 6.89
N SER A 64 -7.59 -1.15 7.71
CA SER A 64 -7.17 -0.96 9.10
C SER A 64 -7.13 -2.30 9.83
N GLY A 65 -5.97 -2.70 10.34
CA GLY A 65 -5.84 -3.91 11.16
C GLY A 65 -6.58 -3.82 12.50
N ARG A 66 -7.04 -2.63 12.90
CA ARG A 66 -7.81 -2.40 14.15
C ARG A 66 -9.31 -2.41 13.92
N THR A 67 -9.78 -1.76 12.85
CA THR A 67 -11.21 -1.48 12.63
C THR A 67 -11.77 -2.16 11.38
N GLY A 68 -10.92 -2.74 10.52
CA GLY A 68 -11.33 -3.28 9.22
C GLY A 68 -11.72 -2.23 8.18
N ALA A 69 -11.70 -0.94 8.54
CA ALA A 69 -12.09 0.15 7.64
C ALA A 69 -11.13 0.28 6.44
N THR A 70 -11.68 0.69 5.31
CA THR A 70 -10.92 1.11 4.12
C THR A 70 -10.15 2.40 4.38
N LYS A 71 -9.17 2.69 3.52
CA LYS A 71 -8.41 3.95 3.55
C LYS A 71 -9.08 4.95 2.62
N ASN A 72 -9.02 6.25 2.95
CA ASN A 72 -9.55 7.28 2.07
C ASN A 72 -8.94 7.21 0.66
N THR A 73 -7.64 6.90 0.52
CA THR A 73 -7.02 6.65 -0.80
C THR A 73 -7.74 5.59 -1.62
N PHE A 74 -8.18 4.49 -1.00
CA PHE A 74 -8.94 3.43 -1.68
C PHE A 74 -10.33 3.93 -2.09
N ASP A 75 -11.02 4.58 -1.16
CA ASP A 75 -12.38 5.07 -1.39
C ASP A 75 -12.39 6.15 -2.49
N ASN A 76 -11.44 7.09 -2.45
CA ASN A 76 -11.26 8.14 -3.46
C ASN A 76 -10.98 7.52 -4.85
N VAL A 77 -10.02 6.60 -4.98
CA VAL A 77 -9.69 5.99 -6.29
C VAL A 77 -10.86 5.17 -6.84
N LYS A 78 -11.70 4.59 -5.99
CA LYS A 78 -12.92 3.91 -6.45
C LYS A 78 -13.94 4.87 -7.06
N GLU A 79 -14.01 6.09 -6.55
CA GLU A 79 -14.97 7.10 -6.99
C GLU A 79 -14.44 7.92 -8.18
N THR A 80 -13.22 8.44 -8.07
CA THR A 80 -12.64 9.38 -9.06
C THR A 80 -11.78 8.69 -10.12
N ARG A 81 -11.31 7.46 -9.86
CA ARG A 81 -10.43 6.66 -10.75
C ARG A 81 -9.09 7.32 -11.05
N GLU A 82 -8.64 8.24 -10.21
CA GLU A 82 -7.40 8.98 -10.38
C GLU A 82 -6.52 8.92 -9.13
N VAL A 83 -5.21 8.84 -9.35
CA VAL A 83 -4.18 8.89 -8.31
C VAL A 83 -2.86 9.34 -8.91
N VAL A 84 -2.10 10.14 -8.16
CA VAL A 84 -0.71 10.47 -8.48
C VAL A 84 0.20 9.80 -7.47
N ILE A 85 1.22 9.10 -7.95
CA ILE A 85 2.24 8.44 -7.11
C ILE A 85 3.49 9.31 -7.08
N ASN A 86 3.79 9.86 -5.91
CA ASN A 86 5.04 10.57 -5.67
C ASN A 86 6.07 9.58 -5.12
N VAL A 87 7.24 9.48 -5.78
CA VAL A 87 8.33 8.63 -5.32
C VAL A 87 9.03 9.32 -4.16
N VAL A 88 9.12 8.65 -3.01
CA VAL A 88 9.84 9.18 -1.85
C VAL A 88 11.35 9.00 -2.05
N THR A 89 12.08 10.10 -1.97
CA THR A 89 13.54 10.15 -2.10
C THR A 89 14.17 10.82 -0.87
N TYR A 90 15.48 10.66 -0.70
CA TYR A 90 16.26 11.40 0.29
C TYR A 90 16.64 12.77 -0.28
N ALA A 91 16.68 13.80 0.56
CA ALA A 91 17.09 15.17 0.21
C ALA A 91 18.54 15.41 0.62
#